data_AF-A0A1Y3B347-F1
#
_entry.id   AF-A0A1Y3B347-F1
#
_cell.length_a   1.000
_cell.length_b   1.000
_cell.length_c   1.000
_cell.angle_alpha   90.00
_cell.angle_beta   90.00
_cell.angle_gamma   90.00
#
_symmetry.space_group_name_H-M   'P 1'
#
loop_
_entity.id
_entity.type
_entity.pdbx_description
1 polymer ?
#
loop_
_entity_poly.entity_id
_entity_poly.type
_entity_poly.pdbx_seq_one_letter_code
_entity_poly.pdbx_strand_id
1 'polypeptide(L)' 'MEILTQRFQNHWYPNNPSKGQGYRCIRINQNCRVDYSIEMACQHAGISYDALRLPVELTLWIDPSEVTCR' A
#
# COMPACT_ATOMS: atom_id res chain seq x y z
N MET A 1 7.43 -14.43 2.00
CA MET A 1 6.24 -13.90 1.31
C MET A 1 6.30 -12.39 1.37
N GLU A 2 6.42 -11.73 0.22
CA GLU A 2 6.65 -10.29 0.14
C GLU A 2 5.57 -9.64 -0.74
N ILE A 3 4.43 -9.36 -0.12
CA ILE A 3 3.21 -8.89 -0.80
C ILE A 3 3.47 -7.63 -1.64
N LEU A 4 4.10 -6.62 -1.03
CA LEU A 4 4.38 -5.35 -1.71
C LEU A 4 5.46 -5.49 -2.79
N THR A 5 6.51 -6.30 -2.55
CA THR A 5 7.53 -6.59 -3.58
C THR A 5 6.92 -7.22 -4.82
N GLN A 6 6.01 -8.19 -4.64
CA GLN A 6 5.28 -8.82 -5.74
C GLN A 6 4.35 -7.83 -6.44
N ARG A 7 3.57 -7.04 -5.68
CA ARG A 7 2.71 -5.99 -6.26
C ARG A 7 3.55 -5.04 -7.10
N PHE A 8 4.65 -4.52 -6.57
CA PHE A 8 5.46 -3.50 -7.24
C PHE A 8 6.35 -4.03 -8.37
N GLN A 9 6.35 -5.35 -8.60
CA GLN A 9 7.08 -5.95 -9.71
C GLN A 9 6.67 -5.29 -11.04
N ASN A 10 7.67 -4.92 -11.85
CA ASN A 10 7.51 -4.18 -13.11
C ASN A 10 6.90 -2.77 -12.98
N HIS A 11 6.69 -2.29 -11.75
CA HIS A 11 6.17 -0.96 -11.45
C HIS A 11 7.12 -0.17 -10.55
N TRP A 12 8.43 -0.45 -10.61
CA TRP A 12 9.47 0.25 -9.85
C TRP A 12 10.48 0.89 -10.81
N TYR A 13 10.54 2.23 -10.82
CA TYR A 13 11.31 3.00 -11.82
C TYR A 13 12.27 4.00 -11.16
N PRO A 14 13.49 3.60 -10.75
CA PRO A 14 14.42 4.48 -10.03
C PRO A 14 14.75 5.79 -10.74
N ASN A 15 14.84 5.77 -12.08
CA ASN A 15 15.16 6.95 -12.88
C ASN A 15 13.94 7.88 -13.13
N ASN A 16 12.72 7.44 -12.79
CA ASN A 16 11.52 8.26 -12.86
C ASN A 16 10.55 7.82 -11.73
N PRO A 17 10.79 8.24 -10.48
CA PRO A 17 10.04 7.77 -9.32
C PRO A 17 8.53 7.99 -9.44
N SER A 18 8.10 9.10 -10.03
CA SER A 18 6.67 9.41 -10.24
C SER A 18 5.94 8.42 -11.14
N LYS A 19 6.65 7.72 -12.04
CA LYS A 19 6.04 6.71 -12.92
C LYS A 19 5.54 5.54 -12.07
N GLY A 20 4.24 5.27 -12.14
CA GLY A 20 3.61 4.17 -11.40
C GLY A 20 3.34 4.45 -9.91
N GLN A 21 3.57 5.66 -9.41
CA GLN A 21 3.34 6.00 -8.00
C GLN A 21 1.89 5.72 -7.55
N GLY A 22 0.89 6.02 -8.38
CA GLY A 22 -0.52 5.74 -8.07
C GLY A 22 -0.83 4.25 -7.91
N TYR A 23 -0.11 3.39 -8.64
CA TYR A 23 -0.25 1.94 -8.51
C TYR A 23 0.39 1.41 -7.22
N ARG A 24 1.53 2.01 -6.83
CA ARG A 24 2.23 1.66 -5.58
C ARG A 24 1.62 2.27 -4.32
N CYS A 25 0.79 3.30 -4.48
CA CYS A 25 0.10 3.97 -3.40
C CYS A 25 -0.80 2.98 -2.64
N ILE A 26 -0.71 3.02 -1.31
CA ILE A 26 -1.65 2.39 -0.40
C ILE A 26 -2.57 3.50 0.08
N ARG A 27 -3.84 3.43 -0.31
CA ARG A 27 -4.83 4.47 -0.01
C ARG A 27 -6.05 3.89 0.67
N ILE A 28 -6.40 4.49 1.81
CA ILE A 28 -7.64 4.25 2.54
C ILE A 28 -8.35 5.59 2.59
N ASN A 29 -9.63 5.61 2.22
CA ASN A 29 -10.49 6.78 2.28
C ASN A 29 -11.94 6.38 2.52
N GLN A 30 -12.83 7.35 2.72
CA GLN A 30 -14.26 7.08 2.99
C GLN A 30 -14.95 6.15 1.97
N ASN A 31 -14.56 6.19 0.69
CA ASN A 31 -15.16 5.39 -0.37
C ASN A 31 -14.51 4.00 -0.52
N CYS A 32 -13.25 3.86 -0.12
CA CYS A 32 -12.49 2.62 -0.21
C CYS A 32 -11.67 2.43 1.06
N ARG A 33 -12.19 1.62 1.98
CA ARG A 33 -11.62 1.42 3.32
C ARG A 33 -10.61 0.27 3.42
N VAL A 34 -10.46 -0.51 2.36
CA VAL A 34 -9.63 -1.71 2.32
C VAL A 34 -8.60 -1.57 1.20
N ASP A 35 -7.31 -1.63 1.56
CA ASP A 35 -6.25 -1.91 0.59
C ASP A 35 -6.00 -3.42 0.56
N TYR A 36 -6.03 -4.00 -0.65
CA TYR A 36 -5.89 -5.44 -0.84
C TYR A 36 -4.56 -6.01 -0.32
N SER A 37 -3.47 -5.24 -0.38
CA SER A 37 -2.17 -5.70 0.13
C SER A 37 -2.18 -5.81 1.66
N ILE A 38 -2.85 -4.88 2.34
CA ILE A 38 -3.05 -4.94 3.79
C ILE A 38 -3.99 -6.09 4.16
N GLU A 39 -5.10 -6.28 3.42
CA GLU A 39 -6.03 -7.40 3.66
C GLU A 39 -5.34 -8.75 3.52
N MET A 40 -4.56 -8.94 2.45
CA MET A 40 -3.81 -10.17 2.26
C MET A 40 -2.75 -10.38 3.36
N ALA A 41 -2.11 -9.30 3.86
CA ALA A 41 -1.20 -9.40 5.00
C ALA A 41 -1.94 -9.83 6.28
N CYS A 42 -3.11 -9.26 6.53
CA CYS A 42 -4.00 -9.63 7.64
C CYS A 42 -4.41 -11.11 7.59
N GLN A 43 -4.85 -11.60 6.44
CA GLN A 43 -5.23 -13.00 6.24
C GLN A 43 -4.07 -13.96 6.56
N HIS A 44 -2.87 -13.66 6.05
CA HIS A 44 -1.69 -14.47 6.32
C HIS A 44 -1.24 -14.42 7.79
N ALA A 45 -1.48 -13.30 8.47
CA ALA A 45 -1.17 -13.15 9.89
C ALA A 45 -2.26 -13.72 10.81
N GLY A 46 -3.43 -14.13 10.28
CA GLY A 46 -4.59 -14.52 11.09
C GLY A 46 -5.19 -13.37 11.89
N ILE A 47 -5.01 -12.12 11.43
CA ILE A 47 -5.48 -10.91 12.08
C ILE A 47 -6.68 -10.36 11.29
N SER A 48 -7.76 -9.97 11.98
CA SER A 48 -8.87 -9.26 11.33
C SER A 48 -8.42 -7.87 10.86
N TYR A 49 -8.78 -7.48 9.63
CA TYR A 49 -8.47 -6.15 9.09
C TYR A 49 -8.96 -5.02 10.01
N ASP A 50 -10.16 -5.17 10.57
CA ASP A 50 -10.76 -4.17 11.47
C ASP A 50 -9.96 -3.99 12.78
N ALA A 51 -9.21 -5.02 13.19
CA ALA A 51 -8.35 -4.94 14.37
C ALA A 51 -7.18 -3.97 14.18
N LEU A 52 -6.80 -3.65 12.93
CA LEU A 52 -5.76 -2.67 12.63
C LEU A 52 -6.15 -1.24 13.02
N ARG A 53 -7.46 -0.96 13.15
CA ARG A 53 -7.99 0.38 13.50
C ARG A 53 -7.38 1.50 12.66
N LEU A 54 -7.22 1.26 11.36
CA LEU A 54 -6.64 2.23 10.42
C LEU A 54 -7.49 3.51 10.38
N PRO A 55 -6.86 4.68 10.19
CA PRO A 55 -7.58 5.93 10.12
C PRO A 55 -8.53 5.95 8.91
N VAL A 56 -9.53 6.83 8.96
CA VAL A 56 -10.53 6.97 7.89
C VAL A 56 -9.88 7.42 6.58
N GLU A 57 -8.84 8.26 6.68
CA GLU A 57 -7.99 8.67 5.58
C GLU A 57 -6.55 8.25 5.91
N LEU A 58 -5.94 7.47 5.01
CA LEU A 58 -4.52 7.15 5.00
C LEU A 58 -4.05 7.20 3.56
N THR A 59 -2.93 7.86 3.30
CA THR A 59 -2.26 7.75 2.00
C THR A 59 -0.77 7.55 2.22
N LEU A 60 -0.28 6.38 1.85
CA LEU A 60 1.14 6.04 1.88
C LEU A 60 1.66 5.95 0.44
N TRP A 61 2.63 6.78 0.12
CA TRP A 61 3.39 6.73 -1.12
C TRP A 61 4.69 5.98 -0.89
N ILE A 62 4.97 5.01 -1.76
CA ILE A 62 6.15 4.15 -1.66
C ILE A 62 6.84 4.22 -3.01
N ASP A 63 7.81 5.11 -3.12
CA ASP A 63 8.47 5.45 -4.37
C ASP A 63 9.98 5.20 -4.26
N PRO A 64 10.68 5.05 -5.39
CA PRO A 64 12.14 4.97 -5.36
C PRO A 64 12.75 6.16 -4.61
N SER A 65 13.54 5.85 -3.59
CA SER A 65 14.25 6.81 -2.72
C SER A 65 13.39 7.65 -1.77
N GLU A 66 12.06 7.49 -1.75
CA GLU A 66 11.18 8.28 -0.89
C GLU A 66 9.96 7.47 -0.42
N VAL A 67 9.60 7.64 0.85
CA VAL A 67 8.34 7.15 1.42
C VAL A 67 7.68 8.31 2.16
N THR A 68 6.43 8.62 1.83
CA THR A 68 5.66 9.67 2.50
C THR A 68 4.29 9.18 2.92
N CYS A 69 3.80 9.68 4.05
CA CYS A 69 2.51 9.32 4.62
C CYS A 69 1.71 10.59 4.93
N ARG A 70 0.41 10.56 4.65
CA ARG A 70 -0.56 11.60 5.02
C ARG A 70 -1.80 11.00 5.65
#